data_AF-A0A956LE33-F1
#
_entry.id   AF-A0A956LE33-F1
#
_cell.length_a   1.000
_cell.length_b   1.000
_cell.length_c   1.000
_cell.angle_alpha   90.00
_cell.angle_beta   90.00
_cell.angle_gamma   90.00
#
_symmetry.space_group_name_H-M   'P 1'
#
loop_
_entity.id
_entity.type
_entity.pdbx_description
1 polymer ?
#
loop_
_entity_poly.entity_id
_entity_poly.type
_entity_poly.pdbx_seq_one_letter_code
_entity_poly.pdbx_strand_id
1 'polypeptide(L)'
;EHDWVMVHEMLHACFPDLERRHRWMQEGLSTYLEPIARARGGNVSDAWVWSKWVRMMHNGRPGFGDRGLDRTHTWGRVYWGGALFWLMVDLEIRQQSKGAAGLEHALRGIVAAGGNGRVTWSTDKVIELGDAATKTTALRDVYTRMADAPGDVELDALWARLGVLPQEDGTVEFSDDAPLAAVRQAMTRAPDAGA
;
A
#
# COMPACT_ATOMS: atom_id res chain seq x y z
N GLU A 1 -11.83 -7.34 17.37
CA GLU A 1 -10.40 -7.56 17.02
C GLU A 1 -10.13 -8.72 16.05
N HIS A 2 -11.02 -9.70 15.88
CA HIS A 2 -10.75 -10.91 15.06
C HIS A 2 -11.08 -10.83 13.55
N ASP A 3 -11.56 -9.68 13.06
CA ASP A 3 -12.10 -9.56 11.69
C ASP A 3 -11.04 -9.17 10.62
N TRP A 4 -9.83 -8.82 11.04
CA TRP A 4 -8.79 -8.39 10.09
C TRP A 4 -8.32 -9.51 9.17
N VAL A 5 -8.30 -10.76 9.66
CA VAL A 5 -7.92 -11.94 8.87
C VAL A 5 -8.91 -12.15 7.74
N MET A 6 -10.21 -12.03 8.00
CA MET A 6 -11.23 -12.20 6.95
C MET A 6 -11.08 -11.14 5.86
N VAL A 7 -10.88 -9.88 6.24
CA VAL A 7 -10.64 -8.79 5.28
C VAL A 7 -9.35 -9.03 4.47
N HIS A 8 -8.27 -9.49 5.12
CA HIS A 8 -7.00 -9.85 4.46
C HIS A 8 -7.20 -10.96 3.42
N GLU A 9 -7.89 -12.04 3.77
CA GLU A 9 -8.15 -13.15 2.85
C GLU A 9 -9.11 -12.78 1.71
N MET A 10 -10.10 -11.91 1.97
CA MET A 10 -10.98 -11.40 0.92
C MET A 10 -10.22 -10.56 -0.12
N LEU A 11 -9.17 -9.86 0.28
CA LEU A 11 -8.34 -9.07 -0.65
C LEU A 11 -7.53 -9.96 -1.60
N HIS A 12 -7.09 -11.13 -1.14
CA HIS A 12 -6.45 -12.13 -2.01
C HIS A 12 -7.38 -12.62 -3.12
N ALA A 13 -8.70 -12.71 -2.87
CA ALA A 13 -9.66 -13.08 -3.92
C ALA A 13 -9.77 -12.03 -5.04
N CYS A 14 -9.45 -10.76 -4.73
CA CYS A 14 -9.58 -9.61 -5.63
C CYS A 14 -8.27 -9.23 -6.33
N PHE A 15 -7.26 -10.09 -6.30
CA PHE A 15 -5.95 -9.86 -6.92
C PHE A 15 -5.42 -11.16 -7.54
N PRO A 16 -4.70 -11.13 -8.67
CA PRO A 16 -4.16 -12.35 -9.27
C PRO A 16 -3.09 -13.01 -8.40
N ASP A 17 -3.04 -14.34 -8.45
CA ASP A 17 -1.91 -15.09 -7.92
C ASP A 17 -0.64 -14.70 -8.68
N LEU A 18 0.49 -14.65 -7.97
CA LEU A 18 1.82 -14.42 -8.54
C LEU A 18 2.79 -15.54 -8.20
N GLU A 19 3.88 -15.63 -8.96
CA GLU A 19 5.01 -16.50 -8.61
C GLU A 19 5.46 -16.30 -7.16
N ARG A 20 5.91 -17.39 -6.51
CA ARG A 20 6.31 -17.38 -5.09
C ARG A 20 7.29 -16.27 -4.72
N ARG A 21 8.21 -15.92 -5.63
CA ARG A 21 9.20 -14.85 -5.41
C ARG A 21 8.56 -13.45 -5.28
N HIS A 22 7.37 -13.26 -5.86
CA HIS A 22 6.59 -12.01 -5.82
C HIS A 22 5.46 -12.04 -4.79
N ARG A 23 5.43 -13.04 -3.90
CA ARG A 23 4.39 -13.16 -2.86
C ARG A 23 4.28 -11.90 -1.99
N TRP A 24 5.40 -11.20 -1.79
CA TRP A 24 5.44 -9.92 -1.09
C TRP A 24 4.45 -8.90 -1.67
N MET A 25 4.17 -8.92 -2.98
CA MET A 25 3.25 -7.99 -3.62
C MET A 25 1.80 -8.33 -3.25
N GLN A 26 1.46 -9.61 -3.07
CA GLN A 26 0.12 -10.04 -2.65
C GLN A 26 -0.08 -9.82 -1.14
N GLU A 27 0.81 -10.36 -0.31
CA GLU A 27 0.70 -10.24 1.16
C GLU A 27 0.83 -8.79 1.62
N GLY A 28 1.71 -8.04 0.97
CA GLY A 28 1.85 -6.62 1.17
C GLY A 28 0.59 -5.83 0.82
N LEU A 29 -0.10 -6.20 -0.27
CA LEU A 29 -1.33 -5.53 -0.69
C LEU A 29 -2.39 -5.69 0.40
N SER A 30 -2.60 -6.92 0.86
CA SER A 30 -3.57 -7.23 1.90
C SER A 30 -3.20 -6.58 3.23
N THR A 31 -1.90 -6.55 3.59
CA THR A 31 -1.38 -5.85 4.79
C THR A 31 -1.62 -4.34 4.72
N TYR A 32 -1.49 -3.73 3.55
CA TYR A 32 -1.70 -2.30 3.32
C TYR A 32 -3.19 -1.93 3.28
N LEU A 33 -4.00 -2.68 2.53
CA LEU A 33 -5.40 -2.34 2.29
C LEU A 33 -6.35 -2.73 3.41
N GLU A 34 -6.08 -3.79 4.19
CA GLU A 34 -6.94 -4.19 5.32
C GLU A 34 -7.32 -3.03 6.24
N PRO A 35 -6.35 -2.25 6.79
CA PRO A 35 -6.71 -1.18 7.72
C PRO A 35 -7.44 -0.03 7.02
N ILE A 36 -7.13 0.24 5.74
CA ILE A 36 -7.83 1.25 4.93
C ILE A 36 -9.29 0.84 4.69
N ALA A 37 -9.52 -0.42 4.30
CA ALA A 37 -10.85 -0.94 4.03
C ALA A 37 -11.75 -0.83 5.26
N ARG A 38 -11.21 -1.16 6.44
CA ARG A 38 -11.94 -1.03 7.71
C ARG A 38 -12.18 0.42 8.12
N ALA A 39 -11.24 1.33 7.85
CA ALA A 39 -11.48 2.76 8.09
C ALA A 39 -12.58 3.31 7.18
N ARG A 40 -12.51 3.00 5.88
CA ARG A 40 -13.53 3.40 4.90
C ARG A 40 -14.90 2.76 5.18
N GLY A 41 -14.92 1.57 5.80
CA GLY A 41 -16.13 0.89 6.29
C GLY A 41 -16.64 1.37 7.65
N GLY A 42 -15.95 2.31 8.31
CA GLY A 42 -16.32 2.82 9.63
C GLY A 42 -16.05 1.86 10.79
N ASN A 43 -15.30 0.78 10.59
CA ASN A 43 -14.96 -0.20 11.63
C ASN A 43 -13.79 0.23 12.52
N VAL A 44 -12.94 1.15 12.04
CA VAL A 44 -11.82 1.76 12.79
C VAL A 44 -11.70 3.23 12.42
N SER A 45 -11.08 4.04 13.28
CA SER A 45 -10.76 5.44 12.94
C SER A 45 -9.56 5.54 11.99
N ASP A 46 -9.44 6.68 11.34
CA ASP A 46 -8.25 7.06 10.58
C ASP A 46 -6.99 7.08 11.49
N ALA A 47 -7.08 7.68 12.68
CA ALA A 47 -5.99 7.70 13.66
C ALA A 47 -5.50 6.29 14.01
N TRP A 48 -6.41 5.30 14.10
CA TRP A 48 -6.03 3.91 14.35
C TRP A 48 -5.20 3.32 13.20
N VAL A 49 -5.57 3.59 11.94
CA VAL A 49 -4.80 3.12 10.76
C VAL A 49 -3.39 3.69 10.78
N TRP A 50 -3.29 5.01 10.93
CA TRP A 50 -2.01 5.71 10.91
C TRP A 50 -1.12 5.32 12.10
N SER A 51 -1.69 5.14 13.30
CA SER A 51 -0.96 4.65 14.47
C SER A 51 -0.44 3.23 14.26
N LYS A 52 -1.24 2.33 13.66
CA LYS A 52 -0.81 0.97 13.30
C LYS A 52 0.36 1.03 12.31
N TRP A 53 0.29 1.86 11.28
CA TRP A 53 1.37 1.96 10.29
C TRP A 53 2.65 2.56 10.85
N VAL A 54 2.57 3.63 11.64
CA VAL A 54 3.75 4.19 12.34
C VAL A 54 4.43 3.11 13.19
N ARG A 55 3.66 2.34 13.96
CA ARG A 55 4.19 1.28 14.81
C ARG A 55 4.80 0.13 14.02
N MET A 56 4.28 -0.21 12.85
CA MET A 56 4.61 -1.49 12.21
C MET A 56 5.45 -1.39 10.93
N MET A 57 5.40 -0.28 10.19
CA MET A 57 6.06 -0.14 8.87
C MET A 57 7.59 -0.25 8.94
N HIS A 58 8.21 0.02 10.10
CA HIS A 58 9.65 -0.18 10.29
C HIS A 58 10.10 -1.63 10.06
N ASN A 59 9.21 -2.61 10.27
CA ASN A 59 9.48 -4.03 10.00
C ASN A 59 9.70 -4.32 8.50
N GLY A 60 9.26 -3.43 7.62
CA GLY A 60 9.39 -3.58 6.17
C GLY A 60 10.70 -3.03 5.59
N ARG A 61 11.49 -2.31 6.39
CA ARG A 61 12.77 -1.73 5.96
C ARG A 61 13.80 -2.82 5.65
N PRO A 62 14.74 -2.58 4.72
CA PRO A 62 15.77 -3.57 4.42
C PRO A 62 16.63 -3.85 5.67
N GLY A 63 17.02 -5.10 5.83
CA GLY A 63 18.03 -5.51 6.81
C GLY A 63 19.40 -5.71 6.18
N PHE A 64 20.36 -6.14 7.00
CA PHE A 64 21.66 -6.58 6.50
C PHE A 64 21.50 -7.73 5.49
N GLY A 65 22.10 -7.58 4.31
CA GLY A 65 22.04 -8.58 3.23
C GLY A 65 20.76 -8.59 2.40
N ASP A 66 19.87 -7.60 2.57
CA ASP A 66 18.67 -7.46 1.73
C ASP A 66 19.05 -7.17 0.26
N ARG A 67 18.36 -7.83 -0.68
CA ARG A 67 18.61 -7.74 -2.13
C ARG A 67 17.39 -7.31 -2.93
N GLY A 68 16.48 -6.58 -2.28
CA GLY A 68 15.17 -6.20 -2.82
C GLY A 68 14.07 -7.23 -2.53
N LEU A 69 12.82 -6.80 -2.71
CA LEU A 69 11.64 -7.58 -2.35
C LEU A 69 11.53 -8.91 -3.11
N ASP A 70 12.02 -8.98 -4.35
CA ASP A 70 12.00 -10.22 -5.15
C ASP A 70 12.97 -11.29 -4.62
N ARG A 71 14.00 -10.88 -3.87
CA ARG A 71 15.11 -11.75 -3.43
C ARG A 71 15.21 -11.90 -1.91
N THR A 72 14.42 -11.16 -1.13
CA THR A 72 14.40 -11.23 0.33
C THR A 72 13.01 -11.62 0.85
N HIS A 73 12.87 -12.86 1.32
CA HIS A 73 11.57 -13.43 1.73
C HIS A 73 11.41 -13.53 3.26
N THR A 74 11.96 -12.59 4.03
CA THR A 74 11.69 -12.52 5.47
C THR A 74 10.24 -12.10 5.73
N TRP A 75 9.68 -12.46 6.89
CA TRP A 75 8.32 -12.04 7.27
C TRP A 75 8.14 -10.52 7.15
N GLY A 76 9.10 -9.74 7.66
CA GLY A 76 9.08 -8.28 7.58
C GLY A 76 8.99 -7.77 6.14
N ARG A 77 9.79 -8.33 5.22
CA ARG A 77 9.82 -7.89 3.81
C ARG A 77 8.60 -8.36 3.01
N VAL A 78 8.08 -9.55 3.30
CA VAL A 78 6.87 -10.08 2.64
C VAL A 78 5.64 -9.26 2.99
N TYR A 79 5.40 -9.00 4.28
CA TYR A 79 4.18 -8.31 4.72
C TYR A 79 4.38 -6.79 4.77
N TRP A 80 5.34 -6.30 5.56
CA TRP A 80 5.55 -4.87 5.76
C TRP A 80 6.37 -4.22 4.64
N GLY A 81 7.32 -4.94 4.03
CA GLY A 81 8.05 -4.45 2.86
C GLY A 81 7.13 -4.33 1.63
N GLY A 82 6.25 -5.32 1.44
CA GLY A 82 5.18 -5.23 0.46
C GLY A 82 4.15 -4.14 0.79
N ALA A 83 3.78 -3.95 2.06
CA ALA A 83 2.89 -2.85 2.45
C ALA A 83 3.53 -1.47 2.19
N LEU A 84 4.84 -1.32 2.44
CA LEU A 84 5.60 -0.13 2.06
C LEU A 84 5.59 0.10 0.56
N PHE A 85 5.77 -0.94 -0.24
CA PHE A 85 5.64 -0.83 -1.70
C PHE A 85 4.28 -0.24 -2.09
N TRP A 86 3.18 -0.78 -1.55
CA TRP A 86 1.84 -0.29 -1.90
C TRP A 86 1.52 1.11 -1.37
N LEU A 87 2.03 1.47 -0.18
CA LEU A 87 1.97 2.83 0.31
C LEU A 87 2.66 3.79 -0.68
N MET A 88 3.88 3.46 -1.08
CA MET A 88 4.63 4.29 -2.03
C MET A 88 3.94 4.37 -3.40
N VAL A 89 3.34 3.28 -3.88
CA VAL A 89 2.53 3.26 -5.11
C VAL A 89 1.31 4.18 -5.01
N ASP A 90 0.53 4.09 -3.94
CA ASP A 90 -0.68 4.93 -3.78
C ASP A 90 -0.32 6.42 -3.70
N LEU A 91 0.75 6.75 -2.96
CA LEU A 91 1.28 8.12 -2.89
C LEU A 91 1.77 8.62 -4.25
N GLU A 92 2.47 7.79 -5.01
CA GLU A 92 3.01 8.15 -6.33
C GLU A 92 1.87 8.31 -7.35
N ILE A 93 0.87 7.43 -7.35
CA ILE A 93 -0.34 7.58 -8.18
C ILE A 93 -0.99 8.92 -7.90
N ARG A 94 -1.25 9.25 -6.62
CA ARG A 94 -1.91 10.48 -6.22
C ARG A 94 -1.10 11.72 -6.59
N GLN A 95 0.23 11.67 -6.48
CA GLN A 95 1.09 12.78 -6.88
C GLN A 95 1.14 12.97 -8.41
N GLN A 96 1.42 11.90 -9.17
CA GLN A 96 1.50 11.96 -10.64
C GLN A 96 0.16 12.36 -11.29
N SER A 97 -0.95 11.89 -10.72
CA SER A 97 -2.31 12.22 -11.19
C SER A 97 -2.89 13.51 -10.59
N LYS A 98 -2.16 14.21 -9.72
CA LYS A 98 -2.63 15.40 -8.98
C LYS A 98 -3.96 15.14 -8.23
N GLY A 99 -4.08 13.96 -7.64
CA GLY A 99 -5.24 13.51 -6.87
C GLY A 99 -6.41 12.98 -7.72
N ALA A 100 -6.29 12.94 -9.05
CA ALA A 100 -7.35 12.41 -9.92
C ALA A 100 -7.49 10.89 -9.85
N ALA A 101 -6.45 10.18 -9.40
CA ALA A 101 -6.45 8.74 -9.20
C ALA A 101 -5.80 8.35 -7.87
N GLY A 102 -6.07 7.13 -7.44
CA GLY A 102 -5.51 6.47 -6.26
C GLY A 102 -5.44 4.97 -6.49
N LEU A 103 -4.88 4.21 -5.53
CA LEU A 103 -4.68 2.77 -5.70
C LEU A 103 -5.97 1.99 -6.04
N GLU A 104 -7.13 2.43 -5.54
CA GLU A 104 -8.41 1.80 -5.89
C GLU A 104 -8.71 1.79 -7.40
N HIS A 105 -8.21 2.77 -8.16
CA HIS A 105 -8.39 2.83 -9.61
C HIS A 105 -7.52 1.78 -10.32
N ALA A 106 -6.27 1.60 -9.88
CA ALA A 106 -5.38 0.54 -10.39
C ALA A 106 -5.98 -0.85 -10.16
N LEU A 107 -6.47 -1.11 -8.93
CA LEU A 107 -7.06 -2.40 -8.56
C LEU A 107 -8.35 -2.70 -9.32
N ARG A 108 -9.22 -1.70 -9.51
CA ARG A 108 -10.42 -1.86 -10.36
C ARG A 108 -10.04 -2.19 -11.81
N GLY A 109 -8.99 -1.56 -12.35
CA GLY A 109 -8.47 -1.88 -13.68
C GLY A 109 -7.99 -3.33 -13.79
N ILE A 110 -7.22 -3.80 -12.81
CA ILE A 110 -6.74 -5.18 -12.73
C ILE A 110 -7.91 -6.17 -12.68
N VAL A 111 -8.90 -5.94 -11.81
CA VAL A 111 -10.09 -6.80 -11.69
C VAL A 111 -10.93 -6.78 -12.97
N ALA A 112 -11.15 -5.61 -13.58
CA ALA A 112 -11.88 -5.48 -14.84
C ALA A 112 -11.21 -6.22 -16.01
N ALA A 113 -9.88 -6.34 -15.99
CA ALA A 113 -9.11 -7.15 -16.92
C ALA A 113 -9.06 -8.65 -16.56
N GLY A 114 -9.79 -9.08 -15.53
CA GLY A 114 -9.90 -10.47 -15.10
C GLY A 114 -8.85 -10.91 -14.06
N GLY A 115 -8.11 -9.99 -13.45
CA GLY A 115 -7.14 -10.28 -12.40
C GLY A 115 -7.83 -10.57 -11.07
N ASN A 116 -7.84 -11.83 -10.66
CA ASN A 116 -8.43 -12.31 -9.40
C ASN A 116 -7.72 -13.59 -8.94
N GLY A 117 -8.01 -14.06 -7.72
CA GLY A 117 -7.34 -15.20 -7.09
C GLY A 117 -7.55 -16.56 -7.77
N ARG A 118 -8.16 -16.61 -8.97
CA ARG A 118 -8.30 -17.83 -9.78
C ARG A 118 -7.35 -17.88 -10.97
N VAL A 119 -6.57 -16.81 -11.20
CA VAL A 119 -5.63 -16.71 -12.31
C VAL A 119 -4.24 -16.35 -11.77
N THR A 120 -3.21 -16.89 -12.43
CA THR A 120 -1.82 -16.54 -12.13
C THR A 120 -1.28 -15.58 -13.19
N TRP A 121 -0.81 -14.41 -12.79
CA TRP A 121 -0.23 -13.40 -13.68
C TRP A 121 1.26 -13.14 -13.37
N SER A 122 1.96 -12.55 -14.33
CA SER A 122 3.27 -11.94 -14.07
C SER A 122 3.10 -10.59 -13.35
N THR A 123 4.12 -10.17 -12.61
CA THR A 123 4.20 -8.83 -12.04
C THR A 123 4.12 -7.76 -13.12
N ASP A 124 4.78 -7.98 -14.27
CA ASP A 124 4.73 -7.04 -15.39
C ASP A 124 3.31 -6.77 -15.89
N LYS A 125 2.47 -7.80 -16.00
CA LYS A 125 1.07 -7.63 -16.42
C LYS A 125 0.25 -6.85 -15.39
N VAL A 126 0.46 -7.12 -14.09
CA VAL A 126 -0.18 -6.37 -13.00
C VAL A 126 0.22 -4.89 -13.08
N ILE A 127 1.53 -4.62 -13.22
CA ILE A 127 2.08 -3.27 -13.31
C ILE A 127 1.51 -2.54 -14.52
N GLU A 128 1.56 -3.14 -15.70
CA GLU A 128 1.06 -2.55 -16.95
C GLU A 128 -0.42 -2.16 -16.84
N LEU A 129 -1.27 -3.07 -16.36
CA LEU A 129 -2.71 -2.81 -16.24
C LEU A 129 -3.04 -1.79 -15.15
N GLY A 130 -2.33 -1.83 -14.03
CA GLY A 130 -2.51 -0.87 -12.94
C GLY A 130 -2.11 0.55 -13.35
N ASP A 131 -0.94 0.71 -13.97
CA ASP A 131 -0.45 1.99 -14.48
C ASP A 131 -1.34 2.55 -15.61
N ALA A 132 -1.82 1.69 -16.50
CA ALA A 132 -2.78 2.08 -17.54
C ALA A 132 -4.11 2.59 -16.95
N ALA A 133 -4.61 1.93 -15.91
CA ALA A 133 -5.87 2.31 -15.26
C ALA A 133 -5.80 3.65 -14.53
N THR A 134 -4.65 3.99 -13.97
CA THR A 134 -4.42 5.27 -13.28
C THR A 134 -3.86 6.35 -14.19
N LYS A 135 -3.43 6.00 -15.40
CA LYS A 135 -2.70 6.89 -16.34
C LYS A 135 -1.42 7.46 -15.71
N THR A 136 -0.68 6.61 -15.00
CA THR A 136 0.58 6.93 -14.32
C THR A 136 1.66 5.92 -14.68
N THR A 137 2.87 6.09 -14.15
CA THR A 137 3.94 5.07 -14.18
C THR A 137 4.32 4.59 -12.77
N ALA A 138 3.51 4.94 -11.77
CA ALA A 138 3.77 4.73 -10.36
C ALA A 138 4.10 3.28 -9.98
N LEU A 139 3.36 2.29 -10.48
CA LEU A 139 3.65 0.88 -10.19
C LEU A 139 5.01 0.47 -10.74
N ARG A 140 5.27 0.81 -12.01
CA ARG A 140 6.57 0.53 -12.65
C ARG A 140 7.71 1.21 -11.91
N ASP A 141 7.56 2.50 -11.60
CA ASP A 141 8.59 3.32 -10.98
C ASP A 141 8.95 2.81 -9.58
N VAL A 142 7.94 2.48 -8.76
CA VAL A 142 8.17 1.93 -7.41
C VAL A 142 8.72 0.51 -7.50
N TYR A 143 8.23 -0.33 -8.42
CA TYR A 143 8.72 -1.70 -8.60
C TYR A 143 10.21 -1.71 -8.96
N THR A 144 10.63 -0.87 -9.91
CA THR A 144 12.04 -0.73 -10.27
C THR A 144 12.92 -0.29 -9.09
N ARG A 145 12.40 0.53 -8.16
CA ARG A 145 13.15 0.97 -6.97
C ARG A 145 13.27 -0.09 -5.88
N MET A 146 12.27 -0.96 -5.71
CA MET A 146 12.14 -1.82 -4.52
C MET A 146 12.22 -3.32 -4.79
N ALA A 147 11.94 -3.78 -6.01
CA ALA A 147 11.91 -5.21 -6.33
C ALA A 147 13.32 -5.82 -6.33
N ASP A 148 14.26 -5.16 -7.00
CA ASP A 148 15.61 -5.68 -7.24
C ASP A 148 16.71 -5.04 -6.40
N ALA A 149 16.41 -3.94 -5.73
CA ALA A 149 17.33 -3.24 -4.84
C ALA A 149 16.70 -3.16 -3.44
N PRO A 150 17.51 -3.23 -2.36
CA PRO A 150 16.97 -3.17 -1.01
C PRO A 150 16.12 -1.93 -0.81
N GLY A 151 16.58 -0.78 -1.35
CA GLY A 151 15.94 0.53 -1.21
C GLY A 151 15.73 0.92 0.25
N ASP A 152 15.47 2.17 0.56
CA ASP A 152 14.90 2.48 1.87
C ASP A 152 13.86 3.58 1.73
N VAL A 153 12.88 3.55 2.61
CA VAL A 153 11.89 4.60 2.75
C VAL A 153 12.20 5.30 4.06
N GLU A 154 12.57 6.57 3.97
CA GLU A 154 12.78 7.42 5.14
C GLU A 154 11.44 7.69 5.83
N LEU A 155 11.03 6.78 6.73
CA LEU A 155 9.71 6.76 7.32
C LEU A 155 9.41 8.04 8.10
N ASP A 156 10.37 8.56 8.87
CA ASP A 156 10.16 9.78 9.65
C ASP A 156 9.88 10.99 8.74
N ALA A 157 10.63 11.11 7.64
CA ALA A 157 10.41 12.13 6.63
C ALA A 157 9.06 11.94 5.91
N LEU A 158 8.66 10.69 5.64
CA LEU A 158 7.38 10.37 5.03
C LEU A 158 6.20 10.75 5.95
N TRP A 159 6.26 10.39 7.23
CA TRP A 159 5.23 10.74 8.21
C TRP A 159 5.10 12.24 8.37
N ALA A 160 6.22 12.97 8.46
CA ALA A 160 6.22 14.43 8.52
C ALA A 160 5.56 15.06 7.28
N ARG A 161 5.85 14.58 6.07
CA ARG A 161 5.22 15.07 4.83
C ARG A 161 3.72 14.80 4.78
N LEU A 162 3.28 13.67 5.34
CA LEU A 162 1.86 13.32 5.47
C LEU A 162 1.17 14.05 6.63
N GLY A 163 1.92 14.77 7.47
CA GLY A 163 1.41 15.43 8.66
C GLY A 163 0.98 14.44 9.73
N VAL A 164 1.57 13.25 9.78
CA VAL A 164 1.36 12.27 10.84
C VAL A 164 2.41 12.51 11.92
N LEU A 165 1.96 12.85 13.12
CA LEU A 165 2.82 13.21 14.26
C LEU A 165 2.71 12.10 15.33
N PRO A 166 3.65 11.15 15.36
CA PRO A 166 3.67 10.10 16.39
C PRO A 166 3.79 10.70 17.80
N GLN A 167 3.00 10.17 18.72
CA GLN A 167 3.02 10.55 20.13
C GLN A 167 3.73 9.47 20.97
N GLU A 168 4.21 9.85 22.15
CA GLU A 168 4.90 8.93 23.07
C GLU A 168 4.01 7.78 23.56
N ASP A 169 2.70 7.99 23.62
CA ASP A 169 1.70 6.98 24.03
C ASP A 169 1.36 5.97 22.92
N GLY A 170 1.99 6.09 21.75
CA GLY A 170 1.76 5.23 20.59
C GLY A 170 0.55 5.61 19.73
N THR A 171 -0.11 6.74 20.03
CA THR A 171 -1.11 7.36 19.14
C THR A 171 -0.46 8.28 18.11
N VAL A 172 -1.28 8.89 17.25
CA VAL A 172 -0.83 9.90 16.29
C VAL A 172 -1.75 11.11 16.34
N GLU A 173 -1.15 12.29 16.17
CA GLU A 173 -1.86 13.52 15.85
C GLU A 173 -1.67 13.87 14.37
N PHE A 174 -2.54 14.73 13.87
CA PHE A 174 -2.53 15.15 12.47
C PHE A 174 -2.30 16.64 12.32
N SER A 175 -1.36 17.01 11.44
CA SER A 175 -1.21 18.36 10.90
C SER A 175 -1.80 18.41 9.50
N ASP A 176 -2.71 19.35 9.26
CA ASP A 176 -3.32 19.58 7.95
C ASP A 176 -2.52 20.58 7.08
N ASP A 177 -1.49 21.21 7.65
CA ASP A 177 -0.57 22.11 6.95
C ASP A 177 0.55 21.36 6.21
N ALA A 178 0.66 20.05 6.42
CA ALA A 178 1.70 19.23 5.82
C ALA A 178 1.49 19.06 4.30
N PRO A 179 2.57 18.99 3.49
CA PRO A 179 2.47 18.97 2.03
C PRO A 179 1.59 17.86 1.43
N LEU A 180 1.48 16.72 2.12
CA LEU A 180 0.67 15.58 1.69
C LEU A 180 -0.54 15.33 2.62
N ALA A 181 -0.98 16.31 3.41
CA ALA A 181 -2.12 16.15 4.30
C ALA A 181 -3.42 15.78 3.54
N ALA A 182 -3.70 16.44 2.41
CA ALA A 182 -4.85 16.11 1.57
C ALA A 182 -4.78 14.67 1.02
N VAL A 183 -3.57 14.18 0.71
CA VAL A 183 -3.34 12.79 0.29
C VAL A 183 -3.62 11.83 1.44
N ARG A 184 -3.09 12.11 2.64
CA ARG A 184 -3.34 11.34 3.88
C ARG A 184 -4.85 11.17 4.12
N GLN A 185 -5.60 12.27 4.06
CA GLN A 185 -7.05 12.28 4.25
C GLN A 185 -7.79 11.44 3.19
N ALA A 186 -7.41 11.56 1.92
CA ALA A 186 -8.05 10.82 0.82
C ALA A 186 -7.83 9.30 0.87
N MET A 187 -6.76 8.83 1.54
CA MET A 187 -6.49 7.39 1.68
C MET A 187 -7.50 6.72 2.61
N THR A 188 -7.83 7.31 3.75
CA THR A 188 -8.72 6.70 4.77
C THR A 188 -10.17 7.16 4.72
N ARG A 189 -10.46 8.30 4.06
CA ARG A 189 -11.84 8.76 3.86
C ARG A 189 -12.61 7.78 2.98
N ALA A 190 -13.83 7.44 3.38
CA ALA A 190 -14.74 6.67 2.53
C ALA A 190 -14.99 7.45 1.23
N PRO A 191 -14.93 6.81 0.05
CA PRO A 191 -15.36 7.48 -1.17
C PRO A 191 -16.81 7.94 -1.00
N ASP A 192 -17.11 9.18 -1.40
CA ASP A 192 -18.48 9.69 -1.34
C ASP A 192 -19.39 8.70 -2.09
N ALA A 193 -20.46 8.24 -1.44
CA ALA A 193 -21.39 7.26 -1.99
C ALA A 193 -22.21 7.92 -3.12
N GLY A 194 -21.61 8.13 -4.29
CA GLY A 194 -22.27 8.85 -5.38
C GLY A 194 -21.41 9.28 -6.55
N ALA A 195 -20.37 8.53 -6.93
CA ALA A 195 -19.66 8.71 -8.20
C ALA A 195 -19.60 7.40 -9.00
#